data_AF-A0A1J6WSK4-F1
#
_entry.id   AF-A0A1J6WSK4-F1
#
_cell.length_a   1.000
_cell.length_b   1.000
_cell.length_c   1.000
_cell.angle_alpha   90.00
_cell.angle_beta   90.00
_cell.angle_gamma   90.00
#
_symmetry.space_group_name_H-M   'P 1'
#
loop_
_entity.id
_entity.type
_entity.pdbx_description
1 polymer ?
#
loop_
_entity_poly.entity_id
_entity_poly.type
_entity_poly.pdbx_seq_one_letter_code
_entity_poly.pdbx_strand_id
1 'polypeptide(L)'
;MKEQMLKDMEGKIAEVLESKSKIDALLDNIEEMQDENKSSLAKMEQDLKGHQEALTMALDLGEAKLIKKQIDSLQEEIELQKSVTEAIVKGKYADLEAKAEEFFKVHSSACFMFKAVDDYLVVNTTLSELNEVKGIMQSYSNTLSITFAGVRAILLDTGIVALENQYKVYRGTHLGKRDVVSELNEFEYQIRPYMNKLRSYGFEIK
;
A
#
# COMPACT_ATOMS: atom_id res chain seq x y z
N MET A 1 -27.39 -16.93 -11.64
CA MET A 1 -27.03 -15.50 -11.81
C MET A 1 -26.32 -14.96 -10.56
N LYS A 2 -26.92 -15.06 -9.37
CA LYS A 2 -26.28 -14.74 -8.07
C LYS A 2 -24.88 -15.35 -7.90
N GLU A 3 -24.74 -16.67 -8.02
CA GLU A 3 -23.46 -17.37 -7.84
C GLU A 3 -22.39 -16.90 -8.82
N GLN A 4 -22.77 -16.64 -10.08
CA GLN A 4 -21.85 -16.13 -11.09
C GLN A 4 -21.35 -14.73 -10.72
N MET A 5 -22.25 -13.83 -10.30
CA MET A 5 -21.89 -12.48 -9.89
C MET A 5 -20.95 -12.45 -8.67
N LEU A 6 -21.19 -13.33 -7.69
CA LEU A 6 -20.30 -13.51 -6.55
C LEU A 6 -18.92 -14.02 -6.98
N LYS A 7 -18.88 -15.06 -7.83
CA LYS A 7 -17.62 -15.59 -8.37
C LYS A 7 -16.84 -14.56 -9.17
N ASP A 8 -17.51 -13.77 -10.00
CA ASP A 8 -16.86 -12.71 -10.76
C ASP A 8 -16.31 -11.63 -9.80
N MET A 9 -17.02 -11.33 -8.71
CA MET A 9 -16.56 -10.39 -7.67
C MET A 9 -15.32 -10.93 -6.94
N GLU A 10 -15.28 -12.22 -6.61
CA GLU A 10 -14.09 -12.88 -6.06
C GLU A 10 -12.88 -12.74 -6.99
N GLY A 11 -13.09 -12.89 -8.29
CA GLY A 11 -12.08 -12.62 -9.31
C GLY A 11 -11.55 -11.19 -9.23
N LYS A 12 -12.43 -10.19 -9.09
CA LYS A 12 -12.00 -8.80 -8.91
C LYS A 12 -11.29 -8.53 -7.59
N ILE A 13 -11.70 -9.18 -6.50
CA ILE A 13 -10.98 -9.09 -5.24
C ILE A 13 -9.57 -9.67 -5.38
N ALA A 14 -9.42 -10.81 -6.06
CA ALA A 14 -8.11 -11.39 -6.33
C ALA A 14 -7.21 -10.47 -7.16
N GLU A 15 -7.75 -9.84 -8.22
CA GLU A 15 -7.00 -8.84 -9.02
C GLU A 15 -6.54 -7.65 -8.15
N VAL A 16 -7.38 -7.14 -7.25
CA VAL A 16 -7.03 -6.04 -6.34
C VAL A 16 -5.90 -6.45 -5.39
N LEU A 17 -5.99 -7.65 -4.80
CA LEU A 17 -4.96 -8.20 -3.91
C LEU A 17 -3.63 -8.43 -4.64
N GLU A 18 -3.68 -8.96 -5.86
CA GLU A 18 -2.48 -9.14 -6.70
C GLU A 18 -1.84 -7.80 -7.08
N SER A 19 -2.66 -6.79 -7.41
CA SER A 19 -2.13 -5.45 -7.68
C SER A 19 -1.52 -4.82 -6.43
N LYS A 20 -2.08 -5.08 -5.24
CA LYS A 20 -1.52 -4.61 -3.97
C LYS A 20 -0.19 -5.30 -3.65
N SER A 21 -0.09 -6.62 -3.83
CA SER A 21 1.13 -7.36 -3.53
C SER A 21 2.32 -6.92 -4.38
N LYS A 22 2.07 -6.48 -5.63
CA LYS A 22 3.11 -5.88 -6.49
C LYS A 22 3.67 -4.57 -5.93
N ILE A 23 2.82 -3.75 -5.30
CA ILE A 23 3.24 -2.51 -4.64
C ILE A 23 4.06 -2.85 -3.40
N ASP A 24 3.60 -3.81 -2.58
CA ASP A 24 4.30 -4.22 -1.37
C ASP A 24 5.68 -4.80 -1.68
N ALA A 25 5.76 -5.72 -2.64
CA ALA A 25 7.03 -6.27 -3.06
C ALA A 25 8.00 -5.20 -3.57
N LEU A 26 7.50 -4.17 -4.26
CA LEU A 26 8.35 -3.08 -4.73
C LEU A 26 8.82 -2.19 -3.57
N LEU A 27 7.97 -1.94 -2.58
CA LEU A 27 8.35 -1.21 -1.38
C LEU A 27 9.42 -1.95 -0.58
N ASP A 28 9.23 -3.26 -0.33
CA ASP A 28 10.20 -4.10 0.38
C ASP A 28 11.58 -4.06 -0.31
N ASN A 29 11.60 -4.14 -1.65
CA ASN A 29 12.84 -4.02 -2.43
C ASN A 29 13.51 -2.64 -2.30
N ILE A 30 12.73 -1.56 -2.14
CA ILE A 30 13.27 -0.21 -1.93
C ILE A 30 13.88 -0.11 -0.54
N GLU A 31 13.20 -0.61 0.48
CA GLU A 31 13.66 -0.59 1.87
C GLU A 31 14.95 -1.41 2.05
N GLU A 32 14.99 -2.63 1.50
CA GLU A 32 16.19 -3.49 1.52
C GLU A 32 17.38 -2.78 0.86
N MET A 33 17.17 -2.16 -0.30
CA MET A 33 18.21 -1.42 -1.00
C MET A 33 18.69 -0.20 -0.19
N GLN A 34 17.79 0.51 0.50
CA GLN A 34 18.17 1.64 1.35
C GLN A 34 19.01 1.17 2.55
N ASP A 35 18.64 0.06 3.17
CA ASP A 35 19.37 -0.51 4.31
C ASP A 35 20.76 -1.02 3.92
N GLU A 36 20.88 -1.72 2.78
CA GLU A 36 22.17 -2.14 2.22
C GLU A 36 23.08 -0.94 1.94
N ASN A 37 22.54 0.10 1.30
CA ASN A 37 23.29 1.31 0.99
C ASN A 37 23.72 2.06 2.25
N LYS A 38 22.85 2.16 3.25
CA LYS A 38 23.16 2.79 4.55
C LYS A 38 24.29 2.04 5.26
N SER A 39 24.25 0.71 5.24
CA SER A 39 25.31 -0.14 5.81
C SER A 39 26.65 0.05 5.08
N SER A 40 26.62 0.11 3.75
CA SER A 40 27.81 0.34 2.93
C SER A 40 28.42 1.73 3.17
N LEU A 41 27.59 2.78 3.19
CA LEU A 41 28.03 4.13 3.50
C LEU A 41 28.62 4.25 4.91
N ALA A 42 28.02 3.59 5.92
CA ALA A 42 28.55 3.59 7.27
C ALA A 42 29.95 2.97 7.36
N LYS A 43 30.22 1.91 6.57
CA LYS A 43 31.56 1.30 6.48
C LYS A 43 32.56 2.26 5.83
N MET A 44 32.18 2.88 4.70
CA MET A 44 33.04 3.87 4.04
C MET A 44 33.34 5.08 4.94
N GLU A 45 32.35 5.57 5.68
CA GLU A 45 32.53 6.67 6.64
C GLU A 45 33.43 6.26 7.82
N GLN A 46 33.36 5.00 8.27
CA GLN A 46 34.28 4.45 9.27
C GLN A 46 35.72 4.34 8.74
N ASP A 47 35.90 3.82 7.52
CA ASP A 47 37.21 3.70 6.87
C ASP A 47 37.84 5.08 6.65
N LEU A 48 37.02 6.06 6.25
CA LEU A 48 37.44 7.46 6.11
C LEU A 48 37.97 8.02 7.43
N LYS A 49 37.25 7.77 8.53
CA LYS A 49 37.70 8.18 9.87
C LYS A 49 39.02 7.50 10.25
N GLY A 50 39.16 6.20 9.95
CA GLY A 50 40.42 5.46 10.17
C GLY A 50 41.60 6.05 9.39
N HIS A 51 41.39 6.43 8.13
CA HIS A 51 42.40 7.11 7.32
C HIS A 51 42.74 8.51 7.84
N GLN A 52 41.75 9.28 8.31
CA GLN A 52 41.97 10.58 8.93
C GLN A 52 42.82 10.46 10.20
N GLU A 53 42.53 9.48 11.06
CA GLU A 53 43.34 9.18 12.26
C GLU A 53 44.78 8.77 11.86
N ALA A 54 44.93 7.88 10.87
CA ALA A 54 46.24 7.47 10.37
C ALA A 54 47.06 8.65 9.81
N LEU A 55 46.41 9.59 9.11
CA LEU A 55 47.07 10.81 8.62
C LEU A 55 47.63 11.66 9.77
N THR A 56 46.91 11.75 10.89
CA THR A 56 47.39 12.51 12.07
C THR A 56 48.56 11.84 12.78
N MET A 57 48.70 10.52 12.63
CA MET A 57 49.78 9.72 13.23
C MET A 57 50.97 9.51 12.28
N ALA A 58 50.86 9.92 11.02
CA ALA A 58 51.92 9.74 10.02
C ALA A 58 53.20 10.49 10.42
N LEU A 59 54.32 9.77 10.43
CA LEU A 59 55.63 10.33 10.79
C LEU A 59 56.45 10.72 9.54
N ASP A 60 56.07 10.21 8.36
CA ASP A 60 56.72 10.47 7.09
C ASP A 60 55.81 11.27 6.13
N LEU A 61 56.41 12.19 5.36
CA LEU A 61 55.69 13.04 4.41
C LEU A 61 55.14 12.24 3.21
N GLY A 62 55.85 11.19 2.78
CA GLY A 62 55.41 10.30 1.71
C GLY A 62 54.18 9.50 2.13
N GLU A 63 54.21 8.93 3.34
CA GLU A 63 53.06 8.24 3.96
C GLU A 63 51.86 9.17 4.11
N ALA A 64 52.06 10.38 4.66
CA ALA A 64 51.00 11.38 4.80
C ALA A 64 50.36 11.78 3.45
N LYS A 65 51.16 11.93 2.38
CA LYS A 65 50.64 12.23 1.03
C LYS A 65 49.81 11.08 0.46
N LEU A 66 50.23 9.85 0.69
CA LEU A 66 49.52 8.67 0.21
C LEU A 66 48.18 8.51 0.93
N ILE A 67 48.17 8.64 2.27
CA ILE A 67 46.94 8.59 3.07
C ILE A 67 46.00 9.73 2.69
N LYS A 68 46.51 10.95 2.48
CA LYS A 68 45.68 12.08 2.04
C LYS A 68 44.99 11.79 0.70
N LYS A 69 45.70 11.18 -0.25
CA LYS A 69 45.09 10.78 -1.53
C LYS A 69 44.00 9.70 -1.34
N GLN A 70 44.18 8.78 -0.40
CA GLN A 70 43.16 7.78 -0.06
C GLN A 70 41.92 8.43 0.57
N ILE A 71 42.10 9.41 1.45
CA ILE A 71 41.01 10.21 2.04
C ILE A 71 40.22 10.92 0.94
N ASP A 72 40.91 11.67 0.06
CA ASP A 72 40.26 12.43 -1.02
C ASP A 72 39.45 11.48 -1.93
N SER A 73 40.05 10.34 -2.32
CA SER A 73 39.39 9.31 -3.14
C SER A 73 38.16 8.71 -2.47
N LEU A 74 38.23 8.43 -1.15
CA LEU A 74 37.12 7.82 -0.42
C LEU A 74 35.99 8.83 -0.16
N GLN A 75 36.32 10.12 -0.01
CA GLN A 75 35.30 11.18 0.06
C GLN A 75 34.52 11.30 -1.25
N GLU A 76 35.21 11.31 -2.39
CA GLU A 76 34.58 11.30 -3.71
C GLU A 76 33.70 10.05 -3.90
N GLU A 77 34.15 8.88 -3.47
CA GLU A 77 33.38 7.64 -3.54
C GLU A 77 32.11 7.67 -2.67
N ILE A 78 32.19 8.21 -1.45
CA ILE A 78 31.04 8.41 -0.57
C ILE A 78 30.01 9.36 -1.21
N GLU A 79 30.45 10.48 -1.76
CA GLU A 79 29.57 11.45 -2.43
C GLU A 79 28.89 10.85 -3.66
N LEU A 80 29.66 10.10 -4.45
CA LEU A 80 29.14 9.37 -5.61
C LEU A 80 28.11 8.33 -5.18
N GLN A 81 28.40 7.52 -4.16
CA GLN A 81 27.51 6.48 -3.67
C GLN A 81 26.20 7.08 -3.14
N LYS A 82 26.26 8.20 -2.39
CA LYS A 82 25.07 8.95 -1.94
C LYS A 82 24.22 9.40 -3.14
N SER A 83 24.86 10.05 -4.12
CA SER A 83 24.18 10.57 -5.31
C SER A 83 23.54 9.47 -6.17
N VAL A 84 24.25 8.35 -6.38
CA VAL A 84 23.74 7.20 -7.13
C VAL A 84 22.57 6.56 -6.40
N THR A 85 22.67 6.39 -5.08
CA THR A 85 21.60 5.82 -4.25
C THR A 85 20.34 6.68 -4.33
N GLU A 86 20.47 7.99 -4.14
CA GLU A 86 19.33 8.92 -4.24
C GLU A 86 18.66 8.86 -5.62
N ALA A 87 19.45 8.80 -6.70
CA ALA A 87 18.93 8.68 -8.06
C ALA A 87 18.17 7.36 -8.28
N ILE A 88 18.70 6.24 -7.80
CA ILE A 88 18.05 4.92 -7.93
C ILE A 88 16.74 4.89 -7.12
N VAL A 89 16.77 5.32 -5.86
CA VAL A 89 15.60 5.38 -4.98
C VAL A 89 14.50 6.25 -5.61
N LYS A 90 14.87 7.42 -6.15
CA LYS A 90 13.92 8.30 -6.84
C LYS A 90 13.29 7.63 -8.06
N GLY A 91 14.07 6.89 -8.84
CA GLY A 91 13.56 6.10 -9.96
C GLY A 91 12.56 5.03 -9.49
N LYS A 92 12.87 4.33 -8.40
CA LYS A 92 11.99 3.31 -7.83
C LYS A 92 10.70 3.89 -7.25
N TYR A 93 10.74 5.09 -6.66
CA TYR A 93 9.51 5.77 -6.24
C TYR A 93 8.62 6.18 -7.43
N ALA A 94 9.19 6.51 -8.59
CA ALA A 94 8.39 6.72 -9.80
C ALA A 94 7.73 5.42 -10.28
N ASP A 95 8.43 4.28 -10.20
CA ASP A 95 7.83 2.96 -10.49
C ASP A 95 6.71 2.61 -9.50
N LEU A 96 6.92 2.89 -8.21
CA LEU A 96 5.92 2.70 -7.15
C LEU A 96 4.68 3.57 -7.40
N GLU A 97 4.89 4.80 -7.82
CA GLU A 97 3.83 5.73 -8.21
C GLU A 97 2.98 5.17 -9.37
N ALA A 98 3.63 4.68 -10.42
CA ALA A 98 2.96 4.07 -11.57
C ALA A 98 2.16 2.83 -11.17
N LYS A 99 2.70 1.99 -10.28
CA LYS A 99 1.99 0.80 -9.76
C LYS A 99 0.81 1.16 -8.88
N ALA A 100 0.90 2.23 -8.10
CA ALA A 100 -0.23 2.75 -7.33
C ALA A 100 -1.38 3.23 -8.24
N GLU A 101 -1.07 3.89 -9.36
CA GLU A 101 -2.10 4.25 -10.35
C GLU A 101 -2.78 3.05 -11.00
N GLU A 102 -2.00 2.03 -11.39
CA GLU A 102 -2.55 0.77 -11.91
C GLU A 102 -3.50 0.15 -10.88
N PHE A 103 -3.07 0.09 -9.61
CA PHE A 103 -3.90 -0.38 -8.51
C PHE A 103 -5.21 0.42 -8.39
N PHE A 104 -5.17 1.76 -8.45
CA PHE A 104 -6.38 2.56 -8.31
C PHE A 104 -7.38 2.34 -9.46
N LYS A 105 -6.90 2.03 -10.67
CA LYS A 105 -7.78 1.65 -11.80
C LYS A 105 -8.47 0.31 -11.53
N VAL A 106 -7.71 -0.71 -11.09
CA VAL A 106 -8.24 -2.03 -10.73
C VAL A 106 -9.24 -1.92 -9.58
N HIS A 107 -8.87 -1.17 -8.52
CA HIS A 107 -9.74 -0.91 -7.37
C HIS A 107 -11.04 -0.20 -7.75
N SER A 108 -10.96 0.82 -8.60
CA SER A 108 -12.14 1.54 -9.08
C SER A 108 -13.08 0.63 -9.88
N SER A 109 -12.53 -0.24 -10.72
CA SER A 109 -13.30 -1.26 -11.45
C SER A 109 -13.96 -2.26 -10.48
N ALA A 110 -13.24 -2.71 -9.46
CA ALA A 110 -13.78 -3.62 -8.45
C ALA A 110 -14.88 -2.95 -7.61
N CYS A 111 -14.74 -1.67 -7.27
CA CYS A 111 -15.78 -0.89 -6.58
C CYS A 111 -17.04 -0.73 -7.44
N PHE A 112 -16.90 -0.50 -8.74
CA PHE A 112 -18.04 -0.40 -9.65
C PHE A 112 -18.80 -1.74 -9.70
N MET A 113 -18.07 -2.83 -9.83
CA MET A 113 -18.64 -4.17 -9.84
C MET A 113 -19.28 -4.54 -8.51
N PHE A 114 -18.64 -4.21 -7.38
CA PHE A 114 -19.20 -4.40 -6.05
C PHE A 114 -20.59 -3.81 -5.95
N LYS A 115 -20.77 -2.56 -6.41
CA LYS A 115 -22.08 -1.90 -6.38
C LYS A 115 -23.11 -2.63 -7.23
N ALA A 116 -22.75 -3.03 -8.46
CA ALA A 116 -23.65 -3.79 -9.32
C ALA A 116 -24.07 -5.14 -8.71
N VAL A 117 -23.16 -5.82 -8.02
CA VAL A 117 -23.44 -7.07 -7.29
C VAL A 117 -24.33 -6.79 -6.08
N ASP A 118 -24.03 -5.73 -5.33
CA ASP A 118 -24.80 -5.32 -4.16
C ASP A 118 -26.26 -4.97 -4.52
N ASP A 119 -26.46 -4.12 -5.53
CA ASP A 119 -27.79 -3.75 -6.05
C ASP A 119 -28.61 -4.99 -6.43
N TYR A 120 -27.96 -5.96 -7.11
CA TYR A 120 -28.60 -7.22 -7.46
C TYR A 120 -28.97 -8.04 -6.22
N LEU A 121 -28.07 -8.15 -5.24
CA LEU A 121 -28.28 -8.96 -4.05
C LEU A 121 -29.33 -8.37 -3.12
N VAL A 122 -29.44 -7.04 -3.01
CA VAL A 122 -30.50 -6.38 -2.24
C VAL A 122 -31.88 -6.79 -2.72
N VAL A 123 -32.06 -6.91 -4.03
CA VAL A 123 -33.35 -7.28 -4.64
C VAL A 123 -33.60 -8.78 -4.61
N ASN A 124 -32.57 -9.61 -4.76
CA ASN A 124 -32.72 -11.03 -5.04
C ASN A 124 -32.35 -11.97 -3.87
N THR A 125 -31.90 -11.43 -2.73
CA THR A 125 -31.56 -12.25 -1.56
C THR A 125 -32.78 -12.50 -0.68
N THR A 126 -33.01 -13.77 -0.34
CA THR A 126 -34.07 -14.15 0.59
C THR A 126 -33.68 -13.82 2.03
N LEU A 127 -34.68 -13.59 2.91
CA LEU A 127 -34.41 -13.30 4.32
C LEU A 127 -33.60 -14.40 5.02
N SER A 128 -33.82 -15.67 4.64
CA SER A 128 -33.08 -16.82 5.18
C SER A 128 -31.60 -16.85 4.80
N GLU A 129 -31.22 -16.21 3.69
CA GLU A 129 -29.84 -16.16 3.19
C GLU A 129 -29.15 -14.83 3.53
N LEU A 130 -29.88 -13.85 4.06
CA LEU A 130 -29.42 -12.47 4.22
C LEU A 130 -28.12 -12.38 5.02
N ASN A 131 -28.01 -13.11 6.14
CA ASN A 131 -26.84 -13.05 7.00
C ASN A 131 -25.58 -13.60 6.32
N GLU A 132 -25.71 -14.68 5.56
CA GLU A 132 -24.60 -15.28 4.82
C GLU A 132 -24.11 -14.34 3.72
N VAL A 133 -25.03 -13.87 2.87
CA VAL A 133 -24.71 -12.97 1.75
C VAL A 133 -24.11 -11.66 2.24
N LYS A 134 -24.66 -11.10 3.32
CA LYS A 134 -24.12 -9.90 3.97
C LYS A 134 -22.69 -10.13 4.47
N GLY A 135 -22.41 -11.28 5.09
CA GLY A 135 -21.05 -11.64 5.53
C GLY A 135 -20.05 -11.68 4.38
N ILE A 136 -20.45 -12.25 3.23
CA ILE A 136 -19.65 -12.29 2.01
C ILE A 136 -19.38 -10.86 1.48
N MET A 137 -20.43 -10.06 1.30
CA MET A 137 -20.30 -8.69 0.80
C MET A 137 -19.48 -7.80 1.75
N GLN A 138 -19.63 -7.99 3.06
CA GLN A 138 -18.82 -7.28 4.05
C GLN A 138 -17.34 -7.66 3.95
N SER A 139 -17.00 -8.93 3.67
CA SER A 139 -15.63 -9.35 3.42
C SER A 139 -15.02 -8.65 2.19
N TYR A 140 -15.76 -8.57 1.09
CA TYR A 140 -15.32 -7.86 -0.11
C TYR A 140 -15.12 -6.36 0.15
N SER A 141 -16.09 -5.73 0.80
CA SER A 141 -16.05 -4.32 1.22
C SER A 141 -14.82 -4.01 2.09
N ASN A 142 -14.57 -4.83 3.11
CA ASN A 142 -13.41 -4.68 3.99
C ASN A 142 -12.10 -4.81 3.20
N THR A 143 -12.01 -5.80 2.31
CA THR A 143 -10.80 -6.02 1.49
C THR A 143 -10.53 -4.82 0.58
N LEU A 144 -11.54 -4.30 -0.11
CA LEU A 144 -11.41 -3.11 -0.95
C LEU A 144 -10.99 -1.87 -0.14
N SER A 145 -11.52 -1.72 1.07
CA SER A 145 -11.23 -0.54 1.91
C SER A 145 -9.83 -0.61 2.51
N ILE A 146 -9.43 -1.76 3.07
CA ILE A 146 -8.11 -1.98 3.67
C ILE A 146 -7.00 -1.86 2.62
N THR A 147 -7.17 -2.48 1.45
CA THR A 147 -6.15 -2.42 0.39
C THR A 147 -5.95 -1.00 -0.12
N PHE A 148 -7.03 -0.24 -0.33
CA PHE A 148 -6.95 1.18 -0.71
C PHE A 148 -6.25 2.02 0.36
N ALA A 149 -6.64 1.86 1.62
CA ALA A 149 -6.01 2.57 2.73
C ALA A 149 -4.52 2.23 2.85
N GLY A 150 -4.14 0.98 2.61
CA GLY A 150 -2.75 0.52 2.58
C GLY A 150 -1.93 1.19 1.47
N VAL A 151 -2.43 1.21 0.23
CA VAL A 151 -1.73 1.92 -0.87
C VAL A 151 -1.64 3.43 -0.60
N ARG A 152 -2.70 4.02 -0.07
CA ARG A 152 -2.68 5.43 0.35
C ARG A 152 -1.60 5.69 1.39
N ALA A 153 -1.50 4.85 2.42
CA ALA A 153 -0.47 4.99 3.46
C ALA A 153 0.93 4.95 2.84
N ILE A 154 1.20 3.98 1.96
CA ILE A 154 2.49 3.87 1.24
C ILE A 154 2.83 5.16 0.47
N LEU A 155 1.86 5.74 -0.26
CA LEU A 155 2.09 6.99 -0.99
C LEU A 155 2.41 8.17 -0.06
N LEU A 156 1.84 8.19 1.14
CA LEU A 156 2.10 9.24 2.14
C LEU A 156 3.45 9.02 2.83
N ASP A 157 3.75 7.80 3.25
CA ASP A 157 4.97 7.43 3.99
C ASP A 157 6.21 7.59 3.12
N THR A 158 6.12 7.28 1.83
CA THR A 158 7.19 7.50 0.84
C THR A 158 7.31 8.96 0.38
N GLY A 159 6.39 9.84 0.79
CA GLY A 159 6.38 11.24 0.39
C GLY A 159 6.01 11.49 -1.08
N ILE A 160 5.58 10.46 -1.82
CA ILE A 160 5.04 10.61 -3.18
C ILE A 160 3.81 11.54 -3.17
N VAL A 161 3.00 11.45 -2.11
CA VAL A 161 1.91 12.37 -1.82
C VAL A 161 2.19 13.05 -0.49
N ALA A 162 2.17 14.39 -0.47
CA ALA A 162 2.30 15.15 0.77
C ALA A 162 1.10 14.90 1.71
N LEU A 163 1.35 14.83 3.03
CA LEU A 163 0.33 14.55 4.05
C LEU A 163 -0.87 15.50 4.02
N GLU A 164 -0.63 16.76 3.70
CA GLU A 164 -1.66 17.79 3.50
C GLU A 164 -2.62 17.51 2.33
N ASN A 165 -2.23 16.63 1.40
CA ASN A 165 -3.00 16.22 0.24
C ASN A 165 -3.71 14.87 0.42
N GLN A 166 -3.67 14.27 1.61
CA GLN A 166 -4.26 12.95 1.90
C GLN A 166 -5.79 12.85 1.62
N TYR A 167 -6.48 13.99 1.53
CA TYR A 167 -7.92 14.06 1.22
C TYR A 167 -8.22 14.68 -0.15
N LYS A 168 -7.22 14.89 -0.99
CA LYS A 168 -7.40 15.49 -2.32
C LYS A 168 -7.44 14.43 -3.43
N VAL A 169 -7.80 14.89 -4.62
CA VAL A 169 -7.69 14.09 -5.85
C VAL A 169 -6.23 14.01 -6.24
N TYR A 170 -5.76 12.78 -6.43
CA TYR A 170 -4.42 12.44 -6.87
C TYR A 170 -4.54 11.54 -8.10
N ARG A 171 -4.02 12.01 -9.24
CA ARG A 171 -4.08 11.32 -10.54
C ARG A 171 -5.46 10.72 -10.88
N GLY A 172 -6.51 11.49 -10.64
CA GLY A 172 -7.91 11.10 -10.90
C GLY A 172 -8.59 10.28 -9.79
N THR A 173 -7.87 9.93 -8.72
CA THR A 173 -8.39 9.15 -7.58
C THR A 173 -8.48 10.02 -6.33
N HIS A 174 -9.63 10.05 -5.66
CA HIS A 174 -9.80 10.78 -4.40
C HIS A 174 -9.24 9.98 -3.22
N LEU A 175 -8.14 10.42 -2.61
CA LEU A 175 -7.46 9.67 -1.54
C LEU A 175 -8.24 9.66 -0.22
N GLY A 176 -9.12 10.63 -0.02
CA GLY A 176 -10.07 10.67 1.09
C GLY A 176 -11.38 9.92 0.83
N LYS A 177 -11.46 9.08 -0.20
CA LYS A 177 -12.69 8.35 -0.53
C LYS A 177 -13.09 7.47 0.66
N ARG A 178 -14.38 7.50 0.99
CA ARG A 178 -14.97 6.67 2.06
C ARG A 178 -15.03 5.20 1.65
N ASP A 179 -15.09 4.35 2.66
CA ASP A 179 -15.25 2.91 2.52
C ASP A 179 -16.48 2.57 1.67
N VAL A 180 -16.38 1.49 0.92
CA VAL A 180 -17.51 0.94 0.16
C VAL A 180 -18.34 0.13 1.12
N VAL A 181 -19.58 0.50 1.40
CA VAL A 181 -20.46 -0.22 2.33
C VAL A 181 -21.60 -0.86 1.53
N SER A 182 -21.96 -2.09 1.87
CA SER A 182 -23.09 -2.79 1.26
C SER A 182 -24.43 -2.25 1.78
N GLU A 183 -25.36 -2.01 0.87
CA GLU A 183 -26.75 -1.64 1.13
C GLU A 183 -27.53 -2.75 1.86
N LEU A 184 -27.06 -4.00 1.81
CA LEU A 184 -27.62 -5.10 2.62
C LEU A 184 -27.54 -4.81 4.12
N ASN A 185 -26.52 -4.05 4.57
CA ASN A 185 -26.43 -3.64 5.96
C ASN A 185 -27.53 -2.64 6.34
N GLU A 186 -27.85 -1.72 5.43
CA GLU A 186 -28.90 -0.74 5.63
C GLU A 186 -30.28 -1.42 5.60
N PHE A 187 -30.47 -2.33 4.66
CA PHE A 187 -31.68 -3.15 4.57
C PHE A 187 -31.90 -3.97 5.85
N GLU A 188 -30.87 -4.67 6.35
CA GLU A 188 -30.98 -5.44 7.60
C GLU A 188 -31.39 -4.55 8.78
N TYR A 189 -30.78 -3.35 8.88
CA TYR A 189 -31.11 -2.39 9.92
C TYR A 189 -32.59 -1.97 9.86
N GLN A 190 -33.12 -1.72 8.65
CA GLN A 190 -34.51 -1.35 8.43
C GLN A 190 -35.49 -2.48 8.77
N ILE A 191 -35.16 -3.74 8.47
CA ILE A 191 -36.06 -4.87 8.73
C ILE A 191 -35.95 -5.44 10.15
N ARG A 192 -34.86 -5.17 10.88
CA ARG A 192 -34.57 -5.72 12.22
C ARG A 192 -35.73 -5.51 13.23
N PRO A 193 -36.40 -4.35 13.30
CA PRO A 193 -37.56 -4.17 14.18
C PRO A 193 -38.72 -5.11 13.85
N TYR A 194 -38.96 -5.37 12.56
CA TYR A 194 -40.02 -6.26 12.10
C TYR A 194 -39.69 -7.72 12.37
N MET A 195 -38.43 -8.13 12.16
CA MET A 195 -37.98 -9.48 12.51
C MET A 195 -38.12 -9.74 14.02
N ASN A 196 -37.76 -8.76 14.86
CA ASN A 196 -37.93 -8.87 16.31
C ASN A 196 -39.40 -8.99 16.71
N LYS A 197 -40.29 -8.25 16.03
CA LYS A 197 -41.74 -8.35 16.25
C LYS A 197 -42.29 -9.71 15.85
N LEU A 198 -41.86 -10.26 14.71
CA LEU A 198 -42.26 -11.61 14.27
C LEU A 198 -41.76 -12.70 15.23
N ARG A 199 -40.53 -12.59 15.73
CA ARG A 199 -39.99 -13.48 16.78
C ARG A 199 -40.81 -13.39 18.07
N SER A 200 -41.27 -12.20 18.46
CA SER A 200 -42.15 -12.02 19.62
C SER A 200 -43.53 -12.68 19.46
N TYR A 201 -43.96 -12.92 18.22
CA TYR A 201 -45.18 -13.69 17.90
C TYR A 201 -44.94 -15.19 17.73
N GLY A 202 -43.74 -15.70 18.03
CA GLY A 202 -43.41 -17.12 17.97
C GLY A 202 -42.96 -17.63 16.61
N PHE A 203 -42.70 -16.75 15.64
CA PHE A 203 -42.12 -17.15 14.36
C PHE A 203 -40.59 -17.29 14.46
N GLU A 204 -40.05 -18.47 14.14
CA GLU A 204 -38.62 -18.68 14.00
C GLU A 204 -38.13 -18.12 12.65
N ILE A 205 -37.51 -16.95 12.69
CA ILE A 205 -36.78 -16.37 11.56
C ILE A 205 -35.30 -16.64 11.81
N LYS A 206 -34.73 -17.59 11.07
CA LYS A 206 -33.29 -17.89 11.04
C LYS A 206 -32.53 -16.76 10.36
#